data_AF-O04222-F1
#
_entry.id   AF-O04222-F1
#
_cell.length_a   1.000
_cell.length_b   1.000
_cell.length_c   1.000
_cell.angle_alpha   90.00
_cell.angle_beta   90.00
_cell.angle_gamma   90.00
#
_symmetry.space_group_name_H-M   'P 1'
#
loop_
_entity.id
_entity.type
_entity.pdbx_description
1 polymer ?
#
loop_
_entity_poly.entity_id
_entity_poly.type
_entity_poly.pdbx_seq_one_letter_code
_entity_poly.pdbx_strand_id
1 'polypeptide(L)'
;FFAQTSHETTGGWDTAPDGRFAWGYCFLREENPPSTYCTSSAYPCPQSYFGRGPIQLTNNNNYGLFGRSVNRDLINNPDLLATDPTLSFQSAIWFWMTAQDNKPSSHDVITRRWTPSAADTAAGRVSGFGLITNIING
;
A
#
# COMPACT_ATOMS: atom_id res chain seq x y z
N PHE A 1 -2.36 1.42 -10.67
CA PHE A 1 -2.36 0.21 -9.83
C PHE A 1 -1.10 -0.61 -10.09
N PHE A 2 -1.06 -1.43 -11.15
CA PHE A 2 0.06 -2.37 -11.39
C PHE A 2 1.45 -1.74 -11.37
N ALA A 3 1.65 -0.56 -11.94
CA ALA A 3 2.97 0.09 -11.89
C ALA A 3 3.45 0.40 -10.46
N GLN A 4 2.54 0.86 -9.58
CA GLN A 4 2.88 1.15 -8.19
C GLN A 4 3.13 -0.14 -7.42
N THR A 5 2.23 -1.11 -7.53
CA THR A 5 2.39 -2.39 -6.82
C THR A 5 3.58 -3.21 -7.34
N SER A 6 3.92 -3.10 -8.62
CA SER A 6 5.17 -3.65 -9.17
C SER A 6 6.40 -2.99 -8.55
N HIS A 7 6.38 -1.67 -8.31
CA HIS A 7 7.48 -0.97 -7.63
C HIS A 7 7.66 -1.46 -6.20
N GLU A 8 6.58 -1.55 -5.43
CA GLU A 8 6.58 -2.04 -4.04
C GLU A 8 7.13 -3.47 -3.90
N THR A 9 7.12 -4.26 -4.98
CA THR A 9 7.48 -5.68 -4.97
C THR A 9 8.57 -6.02 -5.99
N THR A 10 9.31 -5.02 -6.46
CA THR A 10 10.25 -5.18 -7.57
C THR A 10 11.46 -6.00 -7.17
N GLY A 11 11.83 -6.97 -8.01
CA GLY A 11 13.14 -7.63 -7.98
C GLY A 11 14.10 -7.10 -9.05
N GLY A 12 13.75 -6.02 -9.74
CA GLY A 12 14.48 -5.55 -10.92
C GLY A 12 15.76 -4.79 -10.62
N TRP A 13 16.83 -5.12 -11.34
CA TRP A 13 18.13 -4.42 -11.33
C TRP A 13 18.46 -3.87 -12.73
N ASP A 14 19.52 -3.07 -12.85
CA ASP A 14 19.83 -2.31 -14.09
C ASP A 14 20.01 -3.20 -15.34
N THR A 15 20.50 -4.43 -15.17
CA THR A 15 20.80 -5.39 -16.25
C THR A 15 19.90 -6.62 -16.23
N ALA A 16 18.73 -6.53 -15.60
CA ALA A 16 17.80 -7.65 -15.51
C ALA A 16 17.32 -8.10 -16.89
N PRO A 17 17.13 -9.42 -17.13
CA PRO A 17 16.46 -9.92 -18.33
C PRO A 17 15.15 -9.16 -18.56
N ASP A 18 14.92 -8.74 -19.81
CA ASP A 18 13.77 -7.93 -20.24
C ASP A 18 13.64 -6.55 -19.56
N GLY A 19 14.70 -6.09 -18.87
CA GLY A 19 14.81 -4.80 -18.22
C GLY A 19 14.19 -4.74 -16.83
N ARG A 20 14.63 -3.77 -16.02
CA ARG A 20 14.26 -3.66 -14.59
C ARG A 20 12.76 -3.61 -14.30
N PHE A 21 11.95 -3.16 -15.26
CA PHE A 21 10.51 -3.00 -15.08
C PHE A 21 9.70 -4.27 -15.38
N ALA A 22 10.34 -5.33 -15.88
CA ALA A 22 9.71 -6.65 -16.07
C ALA A 22 9.62 -7.47 -14.77
N TRP A 23 10.20 -6.97 -13.68
CA TRP A 23 10.42 -7.71 -12.43
C TRP A 23 9.53 -7.26 -11.26
N GLY A 24 8.36 -6.69 -11.55
CA GLY A 24 7.34 -6.45 -10.52
C GLY A 24 6.78 -7.75 -9.95
N TYR A 25 6.21 -7.70 -8.75
CA TYR A 25 5.62 -8.86 -8.07
C TYR A 25 6.62 -9.98 -7.73
N CYS A 26 7.91 -9.65 -7.61
CA CYS A 26 8.96 -10.58 -7.22
C CYS A 26 8.95 -10.87 -5.70
N PHE A 27 8.77 -9.82 -4.89
CA PHE A 27 8.74 -9.95 -3.43
C PHE A 27 7.31 -9.91 -2.87
N LEU A 28 7.10 -10.66 -1.78
CA LEU A 28 5.81 -10.73 -1.09
C LEU A 28 5.83 -10.11 0.30
N ARG A 29 6.98 -10.13 0.97
CA ARG A 29 7.20 -9.56 2.30
C ARG A 29 8.32 -8.52 2.19
N GLU A 30 8.22 -7.49 3.02
CA GLU A 30 9.27 -6.49 3.18
C GLU A 30 10.60 -7.17 3.54
N GLU A 31 11.66 -6.77 2.86
CA GLU A 31 12.99 -7.27 3.14
C GLU A 31 13.63 -6.45 4.27
N ASN A 32 14.19 -7.15 5.27
CA ASN A 32 14.91 -6.55 6.40
C ASN A 32 14.11 -5.45 7.14
N PRO A 33 12.90 -5.74 7.66
CA PRO A 33 12.07 -4.74 8.28
C PRO A 33 12.76 -4.13 9.52
N PRO A 34 12.88 -2.79 9.61
CA PRO A 34 13.59 -2.09 10.68
C PRO A 34 12.81 -2.04 12.01
N SER A 35 11.52 -2.40 12.00
CA SER A 35 10.67 -2.37 13.19
C SER A 35 9.49 -3.34 13.07
N THR A 36 8.66 -3.40 14.12
CA THR A 36 7.40 -4.13 14.12
C THR A 36 6.23 -3.34 13.50
N TYR A 37 6.43 -2.07 13.16
CA TYR A 37 5.40 -1.20 12.57
C TYR A 37 4.12 -1.07 13.41
N CYS A 38 4.30 -1.02 14.73
CA CYS A 38 3.27 -0.68 15.71
C CYS A 38 3.16 0.84 15.86
N THR A 39 2.41 1.52 14.98
CA THR A 39 2.42 3.00 14.91
C THR A 39 1.14 3.66 15.41
N SER A 40 0.06 2.90 15.61
CA SER A 40 -1.21 3.43 16.12
C SER A 40 -1.64 2.74 17.40
N SER A 41 -2.15 3.51 18.37
CA SER A 41 -2.80 2.98 19.58
C SER A 41 -4.25 2.55 19.34
N ALA A 42 -4.84 2.83 18.16
CA ALA A 42 -6.21 2.46 17.83
C ALA A 42 -6.41 0.95 17.62
N TYR A 43 -5.32 0.21 17.37
CA TYR A 43 -5.32 -1.24 17.19
C TYR A 43 -4.23 -1.88 18.08
N PRO A 44 -4.51 -3.03 18.73
CA PRO A 44 -3.50 -3.72 19.50
C PRO A 44 -2.40 -4.25 18.56
N CYS A 45 -1.21 -4.49 19.12
CA CYS A 45 -0.02 -4.85 18.34
C CYS A 45 0.64 -6.17 18.82
N PRO A 46 -0.07 -7.32 18.77
CA PRO A 46 0.49 -8.62 19.17
C PRO A 46 1.51 -9.20 18.16
N GLN A 47 1.61 -8.64 16.96
CA GLN A 47 2.42 -9.16 15.84
C GLN A 47 3.31 -8.06 15.23
N SER A 48 4.00 -8.39 14.14
CA SER A 48 4.73 -7.41 13.31
C SER A 48 3.97 -7.10 12.01
N TYR A 49 3.84 -5.80 11.72
CA TYR A 49 3.01 -5.24 10.64
C TYR A 49 3.85 -4.61 9.53
N PHE A 50 5.01 -5.22 9.23
CA PHE A 50 5.83 -4.91 8.06
C PHE A 50 5.09 -5.17 6.75
N GLY A 51 5.64 -4.65 5.66
CA GLY A 51 5.06 -4.73 4.32
C GLY A 51 4.72 -6.15 3.89
N ARG A 52 3.47 -6.37 3.47
CA ARG A 52 3.03 -7.63 2.84
C ARG A 52 2.14 -7.37 1.64
N GLY A 53 2.25 -8.23 0.64
CA GLY A 53 1.41 -8.21 -0.55
C GLY A 53 1.78 -7.11 -1.56
N PRO A 54 0.96 -6.93 -2.61
CA PRO A 54 1.28 -6.06 -3.74
C PRO A 54 1.49 -4.59 -3.40
N ILE A 55 0.81 -4.08 -2.38
CA ILE A 55 0.96 -2.68 -1.93
C ILE A 55 1.90 -2.54 -0.74
N GLN A 56 2.59 -3.63 -0.36
CA GLN A 56 3.39 -3.71 0.88
C GLN A 56 2.63 -3.11 2.07
N LEU A 57 1.41 -3.62 2.34
CA LEU A 57 0.56 -3.08 3.40
C LEU A 57 1.33 -3.10 4.72
N THR A 58 1.48 -1.93 5.33
CA THR A 58 2.33 -1.70 6.50
C THR A 58 1.56 -0.94 7.57
N ASN A 59 1.95 -1.13 8.84
CA ASN A 59 1.36 -0.55 10.06
C ASN A 59 0.09 -1.26 10.58
N ASN A 60 0.04 -1.48 11.89
CA ASN A 60 -1.09 -2.13 12.58
C ASN A 60 -2.46 -1.46 12.29
N ASN A 61 -2.49 -0.14 12.12
CA ASN A 61 -3.71 0.59 11.73
C ASN A 61 -4.28 0.11 10.38
N ASN A 62 -3.42 -0.04 9.37
CA ASN A 62 -3.85 -0.47 8.03
C ASN A 62 -4.33 -1.92 8.02
N TYR A 63 -3.60 -2.81 8.71
CA TYR A 63 -4.03 -4.21 8.87
C TYR A 63 -5.39 -4.29 9.58
N GLY A 64 -5.59 -3.48 10.63
CA GLY A 64 -6.85 -3.41 11.36
C GLY A 64 -8.02 -2.88 10.52
N LEU A 65 -7.83 -1.76 9.82
CA LEU A 65 -8.84 -1.17 8.96
C LEU A 65 -9.21 -2.10 7.79
N PHE A 66 -8.21 -2.66 7.10
CA PHE A 66 -8.45 -3.60 6.01
C PHE A 66 -9.13 -4.87 6.53
N GLY A 67 -8.61 -5.47 7.61
CA GLY A 67 -9.18 -6.69 8.20
C GLY A 67 -10.66 -6.53 8.56
N ARG A 68 -11.04 -5.39 9.13
CA ARG A 68 -12.44 -5.04 9.38
C ARG A 68 -13.28 -4.98 8.10
N SER A 69 -12.76 -4.38 7.04
CA SER A 69 -13.50 -4.23 5.77
C SER A 69 -13.83 -5.57 5.08
N VAL A 70 -13.03 -6.62 5.34
CA VAL A 70 -13.20 -7.96 4.75
C VAL A 70 -13.58 -9.03 5.79
N ASN A 71 -13.90 -8.62 7.01
CA ASN A 71 -14.22 -9.52 8.13
C ASN A 71 -13.15 -10.62 8.36
N ARG A 72 -11.88 -10.22 8.42
CA ARG A 72 -10.74 -11.09 8.72
C ARG A 72 -9.90 -10.50 9.85
N ASP A 73 -9.46 -11.35 10.78
CA ASP A 73 -8.60 -10.93 11.88
C ASP A 73 -7.13 -10.84 11.45
N LEU A 74 -6.80 -9.72 10.80
CA LEU A 74 -5.45 -9.42 10.35
C LEU A 74 -4.57 -8.78 11.42
N ILE A 75 -5.15 -8.46 12.57
CA ILE A 75 -4.38 -8.00 13.73
C ILE A 75 -3.63 -9.18 14.35
N ASN A 76 -4.31 -10.31 14.56
CA ASN A 76 -3.67 -11.51 15.08
C ASN A 76 -3.02 -12.38 13.99
N ASN A 77 -3.46 -12.25 12.72
CA ASN A 77 -3.00 -13.09 11.61
C ASN A 77 -2.51 -12.26 10.40
N PRO A 78 -1.53 -11.35 10.55
CA PRO A 78 -1.08 -10.48 9.45
C PRO A 78 -0.44 -11.27 8.29
N ASP A 79 0.13 -12.45 8.56
CA ASP A 79 0.73 -13.32 7.54
C ASP A 79 -0.26 -13.89 6.52
N LEU A 80 -1.58 -13.75 6.75
CA LEU A 80 -2.59 -14.06 5.75
C LEU A 80 -2.37 -13.24 4.47
N LEU A 81 -1.87 -12.01 4.56
CA LEU A 81 -1.54 -11.20 3.37
C LEU A 81 -0.35 -11.72 2.57
N ALA A 82 0.42 -12.66 3.11
CA ALA A 82 1.55 -13.30 2.45
C ALA A 82 1.34 -14.81 2.22
N THR A 83 0.12 -15.32 2.44
CA THR A 83 -0.20 -16.75 2.29
C THR A 83 -1.53 -16.99 1.56
N ASP A 84 -2.48 -16.05 1.62
CA ASP A 84 -3.71 -16.04 0.82
C ASP A 84 -3.56 -15.01 -0.32
N PRO A 85 -3.35 -15.46 -1.59
CA PRO A 85 -3.15 -14.54 -2.70
C PRO A 85 -4.38 -13.66 -2.98
N THR A 86 -5.59 -14.16 -2.75
CA THR A 86 -6.81 -13.38 -2.96
C THR A 86 -6.88 -12.24 -1.95
N LEU A 87 -6.64 -12.55 -0.68
CA LEU A 87 -6.64 -11.54 0.39
C LEU A 87 -5.50 -10.53 0.22
N SER A 88 -4.35 -10.99 -0.29
CA SER A 88 -3.20 -10.16 -0.63
C SER A 88 -3.54 -9.11 -1.70
N PHE A 89 -4.17 -9.51 -2.81
CA PHE A 89 -4.63 -8.55 -3.82
C PHE A 89 -5.77 -7.66 -3.33
N GLN A 90 -6.69 -8.21 -2.52
CA GLN A 90 -7.76 -7.41 -1.90
C GLN A 90 -7.21 -6.29 -1.03
N SER A 91 -6.11 -6.52 -0.29
CA SER A 91 -5.50 -5.47 0.54
C SER A 91 -4.95 -4.32 -0.30
N ALA A 92 -4.32 -4.65 -1.43
CA ALA A 92 -3.81 -3.66 -2.38
C ALA A 92 -4.93 -2.85 -3.04
N ILE A 93 -6.01 -3.51 -3.46
CA ILE A 93 -7.18 -2.84 -4.03
C ILE A 93 -7.87 -1.99 -2.96
N TRP A 94 -8.04 -2.50 -1.75
CA TRP A 94 -8.61 -1.74 -0.63
C TRP A 94 -7.83 -0.45 -0.40
N PHE A 95 -6.50 -0.52 -0.31
CA PHE A 95 -5.66 0.67 -0.14
C PHE A 95 -5.83 1.65 -1.30
N TRP A 96 -5.86 1.14 -2.55
CA TRP A 96 -6.05 1.94 -3.75
C TRP A 96 -7.39 2.69 -3.79
N MET A 97 -8.44 2.07 -3.26
CA MET A 97 -9.82 2.57 -3.29
C MET A 97 -10.21 3.41 -2.07
N THR A 98 -9.41 3.39 -0.99
CA THR A 98 -9.78 3.98 0.30
C THR A 98 -9.05 5.30 0.51
N ALA A 99 -9.79 6.40 0.66
CA ALA A 99 -9.22 7.66 1.14
C ALA A 99 -8.82 7.53 2.61
N GLN A 100 -7.69 8.13 3.01
CA GLN A 100 -7.18 8.09 4.38
C GLN A 100 -6.81 9.50 4.82
N ASP A 101 -7.47 9.99 5.88
CA ASP A 101 -7.29 11.34 6.42
C ASP A 101 -7.39 12.43 5.34
N ASN A 102 -6.30 13.18 5.12
CA ASN A 102 -6.20 14.23 4.11
C ASN A 102 -5.73 13.71 2.73
N LYS A 103 -5.46 12.41 2.58
CA LYS A 103 -5.05 11.78 1.32
C LYS A 103 -6.29 11.25 0.59
N PRO A 104 -6.56 11.66 -0.66
CA PRO A 104 -7.63 11.07 -1.45
C PRO A 104 -7.30 9.63 -1.83
N SER A 105 -8.30 8.88 -2.31
CA SER A 105 -8.04 7.55 -2.87
C SER A 105 -7.21 7.66 -4.16
N SER A 106 -6.30 6.70 -4.39
CA SER A 106 -5.57 6.62 -5.66
C SER A 106 -6.52 6.44 -6.85
N HIS A 107 -7.66 5.77 -6.61
CA HIS A 107 -8.74 5.65 -7.57
C HIS A 107 -9.32 7.00 -8.00
N ASP A 108 -9.71 7.87 -7.06
CA ASP A 108 -10.29 9.17 -7.40
C ASP A 108 -9.28 10.08 -8.09
N VAL A 109 -7.99 9.98 -7.75
CA VAL A 109 -6.93 10.72 -8.44
C VAL A 109 -6.82 10.29 -9.90
N ILE A 110 -6.68 8.99 -10.18
CA ILE A 110 -6.44 8.52 -11.57
C ILE A 110 -7.69 8.64 -12.45
N THR A 111 -8.89 8.56 -11.86
CA THR A 111 -10.16 8.73 -12.57
C THR A 111 -10.63 10.18 -12.66
N ARG A 112 -9.81 11.12 -12.16
CA ARG A 112 -10.10 12.57 -12.16
C ARG A 112 -11.36 12.96 -11.38
N ARG A 113 -11.69 12.20 -10.34
CA ARG A 113 -12.80 12.47 -9.40
C ARG A 113 -12.36 13.28 -8.19
N TRP A 114 -11.07 13.28 -7.88
CA TRP A 114 -10.50 14.13 -6.83
C TRP A 114 -10.34 15.57 -7.31
N THR A 115 -10.83 16.51 -6.50
CA THR A 115 -10.64 17.95 -6.67
C THR A 115 -9.66 18.44 -5.60
N PRO A 116 -8.53 19.08 -5.97
CA PRO A 116 -7.56 19.56 -5.00
C PRO A 116 -8.15 20.65 -4.11
N SER A 117 -7.83 20.60 -2.81
CA SER A 117 -8.09 21.70 -1.89
C SER A 117 -7.13 22.88 -2.15
N ALA A 118 -7.37 24.01 -1.47
CA ALA A 118 -6.44 25.13 -1.47
C ALA A 118 -5.05 24.72 -0.93
N ALA A 119 -5.01 23.86 0.09
CA ALA A 119 -3.76 23.34 0.66
C ALA A 119 -3.03 22.41 -0.32
N ASP A 120 -3.76 21.60 -1.09
CA ASP A 120 -3.18 20.75 -2.14
C ASP A 120 -2.58 21.57 -3.27
N THR A 121 -3.32 22.59 -3.72
CA THR A 121 -2.87 23.52 -4.76
C THR A 121 -1.60 24.26 -4.31
N ALA A 122 -1.58 24.76 -3.07
CA ALA A 122 -0.41 25.44 -2.51
C ALA A 122 0.82 24.51 -2.37
N ALA A 123 0.59 23.21 -2.13
CA ALA A 123 1.63 22.20 -2.05
C ALA A 123 2.03 21.62 -3.42
N GLY A 124 1.48 22.12 -4.53
CA GLY A 124 1.76 21.59 -5.87
C GLY A 124 1.20 20.18 -6.12
N ARG A 125 0.28 19.70 -5.29
CA ARG A 125 -0.38 18.41 -5.49
C ARG A 125 -1.43 18.52 -6.58
N VAL A 126 -1.17 17.89 -7.72
CA VAL A 126 -2.04 17.87 -8.90
C VAL A 126 -2.42 16.44 -9.27
N SER A 127 -3.59 16.26 -9.88
CA SER A 127 -4.08 14.93 -10.29
C SER A 127 -3.11 14.28 -11.27
N GLY A 128 -2.63 13.09 -10.93
CA GLY A 128 -1.72 12.35 -11.80
C GLY A 128 -0.94 11.28 -11.05
N PHE A 129 -0.05 10.59 -11.77
CA PHE A 129 0.73 9.49 -11.24
C PHE A 129 1.65 9.91 -10.08
N GLY A 130 2.21 11.12 -10.13
CA GLY A 130 3.04 11.66 -9.04
C GLY A 130 2.30 11.84 -7.72
N LEU A 131 1.04 12.28 -7.75
CA LEU A 131 0.22 12.35 -6.54
C LEU A 131 -0.10 10.95 -5.99
N ILE A 132 -0.32 9.96 -6.86
CA ILE A 132 -0.50 8.57 -6.43
C ILE A 132 0.75 8.06 -5.70
N THR A 133 1.95 8.37 -6.22
CA THR A 133 3.21 8.06 -5.51
C THR A 133 3.26 8.75 -4.14
N ASN A 134 2.86 10.03 -4.05
CA ASN A 134 2.82 10.74 -2.77
C ASN A 134 1.81 10.13 -1.77
N ILE A 135 0.65 9.69 -2.24
CA ILE A 135 -0.35 9.01 -1.41
C ILE A 135 0.24 7.75 -0.78
N ILE A 136 0.91 6.92 -1.59
CA ILE A 136 1.47 5.63 -1.17
C ILE A 136 2.65 5.83 -0.22
N ASN A 137 3.63 6.66 -0.59
CA ASN A 137 4.89 6.77 0.16
C ASN A 137 5.63 8.12 0.00
N GLY A 138 4.93 9.26 -0.01
CA GLY A 138 5.57 10.58 -0.03
C GLY A 138 5.08 11.53 1.05
#